data_AF-A0AAP2M6L3-F1
#
_entry.id   AF-A0AAP2M6L3-F1
#
_cell.length_a   1.000
_cell.length_b   1.000
_cell.length_c   1.000
_cell.angle_alpha   90.00
_cell.angle_beta   90.00
_cell.angle_gamma   90.00
#
_symmetry.space_group_name_H-M   'P 1'
#
loop_
_entity.id
_entity.type
_entity.pdbx_description
1 polymer ?
#
loop_
_entity_poly.entity_id
_entity_poly.type
_entity_poly.pdbx_seq_one_letter_code
_entity_poly.pdbx_strand_id
1 'polypeptide(L)'
;MDKRILAETFRLIKQKGFSFTMNDLAAALGTSKRTLYAYYSSKDQIVEAVVEQFIAEMKQIERDIYENESLNVLEKVKKMLISLPQGMELLNMGLLNELKKYHYDAWLTLDTFIKAEWAIVLKLLDECKQQKRIRNINPDLFIHMYIGSINQVYDPEYPLKHQFTTGEVLESIVDVLFNGITADEEADAT
;
A
#
# COMPACT_ATOMS: atom_id res chain seq x y z
N MET A 1 -25.70 -3.62 -1.53
CA MET A 1 -25.49 -3.66 -0.07
C MET A 1 -24.04 -3.99 0.22
N ASP A 2 -23.52 -5.08 -0.35
CA ASP A 2 -22.12 -5.51 -0.27
C ASP A 2 -21.06 -4.38 -0.33
N LYS A 3 -20.99 -3.64 -1.46
CA LYS A 3 -20.11 -2.46 -1.61
C LYS A 3 -20.26 -1.40 -0.49
N ARG A 4 -21.47 -1.21 0.05
CA ARG A 4 -21.70 -0.27 1.16
C ARG A 4 -21.12 -0.81 2.46
N ILE A 5 -21.20 -2.13 2.70
CA ILE A 5 -20.60 -2.78 3.86
C ILE A 5 -19.08 -2.61 3.83
N LEU A 6 -18.43 -2.87 2.68
CA LEU A 6 -16.99 -2.72 2.55
C LEU A 6 -16.53 -1.27 2.73
N ALA A 7 -17.17 -0.32 2.03
CA ALA A 7 -16.83 1.10 2.15
C ALA A 7 -16.99 1.62 3.58
N GLU A 8 -18.08 1.25 4.26
CA GLU A 8 -18.32 1.69 5.63
C GLU A 8 -17.39 1.00 6.63
N THR A 9 -17.04 -0.27 6.38
CA THR A 9 -16.04 -0.98 7.17
C THR A 9 -14.68 -0.30 7.07
N PHE A 10 -14.26 0.05 5.85
CA PHE A 10 -13.01 0.79 5.65
C PHE A 10 -13.02 2.14 6.37
N ARG A 11 -14.15 2.87 6.34
CA ARG A 11 -14.32 4.12 7.09
C ARG A 11 -14.18 3.90 8.60
N LEU A 12 -14.77 2.84 9.14
CA LEU A 12 -14.64 2.50 10.56
C LEU A 12 -13.23 2.09 10.95
N ILE A 13 -12.52 1.32 10.09
CA ILE A 13 -11.10 0.98 10.30
C ILE A 13 -10.24 2.24 10.37
N LYS A 14 -10.48 3.21 9.49
CA LYS A 14 -9.79 4.52 9.54
C LYS A 14 -10.00 5.26 10.85
N GLN A 15 -11.22 5.22 11.40
CA GLN A 15 -11.59 6.00 12.57
C GLN A 15 -11.23 5.32 13.89
N LYS A 16 -11.38 3.99 13.97
CA LYS A 16 -11.32 3.21 15.21
C LYS A 16 -10.29 2.07 15.17
N GLY A 17 -9.58 1.91 14.06
CA GLY A 17 -8.77 0.72 13.80
C GLY A 17 -9.62 -0.54 13.72
N PHE A 18 -8.97 -1.69 13.91
CA PHE A 18 -9.64 -2.98 13.92
C PHE A 18 -10.39 -3.25 15.22
N SER A 19 -10.63 -2.25 16.07
CA SER A 19 -11.44 -2.38 17.29
C SER A 19 -12.95 -2.26 17.05
N PHE A 20 -13.39 -1.82 15.85
CA PHE A 20 -14.82 -1.64 15.55
C PHE A 20 -15.64 -2.93 15.74
N THR A 21 -16.92 -2.78 16.06
CA THR A 21 -17.83 -3.91 16.27
C THR A 21 -18.85 -4.02 15.14
N MET A 22 -19.48 -5.20 15.02
CA MET A 22 -20.63 -5.37 14.13
C MET A 22 -21.83 -4.47 14.51
N ASN A 23 -21.89 -4.00 15.77
CA ASN A 23 -22.87 -2.99 16.18
C ASN A 23 -22.56 -1.62 15.55
N ASP A 24 -21.29 -1.20 15.60
CA ASP A 24 -20.86 0.06 14.98
C ASP A 24 -21.20 0.09 13.49
N LEU A 25 -20.88 -1.00 12.79
CA LEU A 25 -21.15 -1.14 11.36
C LEU A 25 -22.65 -1.15 11.04
N ALA A 26 -23.45 -1.86 11.84
CA ALA A 26 -24.91 -1.89 11.66
C ALA A 26 -25.53 -0.51 11.89
N ALA A 27 -25.10 0.20 12.94
CA ALA A 27 -25.55 1.55 13.26
C ALA A 27 -25.16 2.55 12.16
N ALA A 28 -23.92 2.50 11.67
CA ALA A 28 -23.45 3.40 10.62
C ALA A 28 -24.17 3.18 9.28
N LEU A 29 -24.57 1.94 8.98
CA LEU A 29 -25.33 1.60 7.78
C LEU A 29 -26.85 1.79 7.90
N GLY A 30 -27.36 2.06 9.11
CA GLY A 30 -28.80 2.12 9.39
C GLY A 30 -29.49 0.77 9.18
N THR A 31 -28.82 -0.33 9.54
CA THR A 31 -29.31 -1.71 9.35
C THR A 31 -29.17 -2.55 10.62
N SER A 32 -29.61 -3.81 10.57
CA SER A 32 -29.46 -4.75 11.68
C SER A 32 -28.19 -5.60 11.57
N LYS A 33 -27.65 -6.08 12.69
CA LYS A 33 -26.60 -7.10 12.70
C LYS A 33 -26.99 -8.34 11.90
N ARG A 34 -28.26 -8.76 12.00
CA ARG A 34 -28.79 -9.90 11.24
C ARG A 34 -28.62 -9.69 9.73
N THR A 35 -28.86 -8.47 9.25
CA THR A 35 -28.66 -8.12 7.85
C THR A 35 -27.20 -8.24 7.47
N LEU A 36 -26.27 -7.75 8.28
CA LEU A 36 -24.83 -7.87 8.00
C LEU A 36 -24.38 -9.34 7.97
N TYR A 37 -24.83 -10.14 8.93
CA TYR A 37 -24.51 -11.57 9.00
C TYR A 37 -25.07 -12.40 7.84
N ALA A 38 -26.05 -11.87 7.10
CA ALA A 38 -26.53 -12.49 5.87
C ALA A 38 -25.57 -12.30 4.68
N TYR A 39 -24.67 -11.31 4.74
CA TYR A 39 -23.63 -11.07 3.73
C TYR A 39 -22.29 -11.64 4.17
N TYR A 40 -21.92 -11.43 5.43
CA TYR A 40 -20.66 -11.88 6.00
C TYR A 40 -20.86 -12.58 7.34
N SER A 41 -20.47 -13.84 7.40
CA SER A 41 -20.59 -14.71 8.57
C SER A 41 -19.83 -14.20 9.81
N SER A 42 -18.78 -13.41 9.62
CA SER A 42 -17.96 -12.86 10.70
C SER A 42 -17.41 -11.48 10.34
N LYS A 43 -16.85 -10.79 11.33
CA LYS A 43 -16.09 -9.55 11.11
C LYS A 43 -14.82 -9.84 10.33
N ASP A 44 -14.15 -10.96 10.59
CA ASP A 44 -12.92 -11.37 9.90
C ASP A 44 -13.17 -11.51 8.40
N GLN A 45 -14.29 -12.13 8.01
CA GLN A 45 -14.65 -12.27 6.60
C GLN A 45 -14.87 -10.91 5.90
N ILE A 46 -15.38 -9.90 6.62
CA ILE A 46 -15.51 -8.53 6.07
C ILE A 46 -14.12 -7.92 5.89
N VAL A 47 -13.23 -8.10 6.88
CA VAL A 47 -11.87 -7.57 6.83
C VAL A 47 -11.07 -8.21 5.69
N GLU A 48 -11.18 -9.52 5.49
CA GLU A 48 -10.62 -10.23 4.34
C GLU A 48 -11.13 -9.65 3.03
N ALA A 49 -12.45 -9.46 2.89
CA ALA A 49 -13.03 -8.88 1.68
C ALA A 49 -12.57 -7.42 1.42
N VAL A 50 -12.32 -6.63 2.47
CA VAL A 50 -11.70 -5.29 2.33
C VAL A 50 -10.28 -5.40 1.78
N VAL A 51 -9.48 -6.36 2.26
CA VAL A 51 -8.12 -6.61 1.74
C VAL A 51 -8.15 -7.09 0.29
N GLU A 52 -9.07 -8.00 -0.06
CA GLU A 52 -9.24 -8.47 -1.44
C GLU A 52 -9.64 -7.33 -2.38
N GLN A 53 -10.55 -6.45 -1.95
CA GLN A 53 -10.91 -5.26 -2.71
C GLN A 53 -9.70 -4.34 -2.92
N PHE A 54 -8.90 -4.11 -1.87
CA PHE A 54 -7.66 -3.34 -1.98
C PHE A 54 -6.70 -3.92 -3.02
N ILE A 55 -6.47 -5.25 -2.99
CA ILE A 55 -5.60 -5.92 -3.94
C ILE A 55 -6.12 -5.78 -5.38
N ALA A 56 -7.44 -5.92 -5.57
CA ALA A 56 -8.06 -5.76 -6.88
C ALA A 56 -7.90 -4.32 -7.42
N GLU A 57 -8.08 -3.32 -6.57
CA GLU A 57 -7.87 -1.90 -6.92
C GLU A 57 -6.40 -1.61 -7.24
N MET A 58 -5.45 -2.15 -6.45
CA MET A 58 -4.02 -2.01 -6.75
C MET A 58 -3.65 -2.57 -8.11
N LYS A 59 -4.12 -3.78 -8.43
CA LYS A 59 -3.87 -4.40 -9.75
C LYS A 59 -4.47 -3.55 -10.88
N GLN A 60 -5.57 -2.85 -10.65
CA GLN A 60 -6.14 -1.95 -11.65
C GLN A 60 -5.26 -0.71 -11.83
N ILE A 61 -4.80 -0.11 -10.73
CA ILE A 61 -3.88 1.05 -10.77
C ILE A 61 -2.59 0.69 -11.51
N GLU A 62 -2.00 -0.47 -11.25
CA GLU A 62 -0.80 -0.94 -11.96
C GLU A 62 -1.03 -1.04 -13.47
N ARG A 63 -2.17 -1.62 -13.90
CA ARG A 63 -2.54 -1.70 -15.32
C ARG A 63 -2.69 -0.31 -15.92
N ASP A 64 -3.44 0.57 -15.27
CA ASP A 64 -3.70 1.93 -15.75
C ASP A 64 -2.40 2.72 -15.91
N ILE A 65 -1.44 2.56 -14.98
CA ILE A 65 -0.11 3.20 -15.08
C ILE A 65 0.72 2.58 -16.22
N TYR A 66 0.70 1.26 -16.35
CA TYR A 66 1.46 0.55 -17.39
C TYR A 66 1.01 0.97 -18.79
N GLU A 67 -0.31 1.06 -19.01
CA GLU A 67 -0.92 1.40 -20.30
C GLU A 67 -0.93 2.91 -20.60
N ASN A 68 -0.61 3.76 -19.62
CA ASN A 68 -0.61 5.20 -19.83
C ASN A 68 0.57 5.65 -20.72
N GLU A 69 0.27 6.04 -21.96
CA GLU A 69 1.25 6.51 -22.94
C GLU A 69 1.80 7.92 -22.66
N SER A 70 1.13 8.71 -21.81
CA SER A 70 1.60 10.06 -21.45
C SER A 70 2.74 10.02 -20.42
N LEU A 71 2.99 8.87 -19.80
CA LEU A 71 4.05 8.68 -18.82
C LEU A 71 5.28 8.06 -19.48
N ASN A 72 6.45 8.62 -19.21
CA ASN A 72 7.70 7.97 -19.57
C ASN A 72 7.99 6.78 -18.63
N VAL A 73 8.91 5.91 -19.04
CA VAL A 73 9.23 4.66 -18.31
C VAL A 73 9.64 4.90 -16.85
N LEU A 74 10.38 5.97 -16.56
CA LEU A 74 10.81 6.30 -15.19
C LEU A 74 9.63 6.80 -14.34
N GLU A 75 8.76 7.62 -14.93
CA GLU A 75 7.52 8.08 -14.27
C GLU A 75 6.59 6.90 -13.95
N LYS A 76 6.48 5.91 -14.85
CA LYS A 76 5.71 4.69 -14.61
C LYS A 76 6.24 3.93 -13.39
N VAL A 77 7.55 3.71 -13.31
CA VAL A 77 8.16 3.02 -12.16
C VAL A 77 7.90 3.79 -10.86
N LYS A 78 8.22 5.09 -10.82
CA LYS A 78 8.00 5.92 -9.62
C LYS A 78 6.54 5.88 -9.18
N LYS A 79 5.62 6.02 -10.13
CA LYS A 79 4.18 6.00 -9.86
C LYS A 79 3.70 4.65 -9.36
N MET A 80 4.17 3.53 -9.94
CA MET A 80 3.84 2.19 -9.44
C MET A 80 4.29 1.97 -7.99
N LEU A 81 5.46 2.49 -7.62
CA LEU A 81 6.04 2.29 -6.28
C LEU A 81 5.43 3.20 -5.19
N ILE A 82 4.72 4.27 -5.54
CA ILE A 82 4.04 5.13 -4.56
C ILE A 82 2.52 4.98 -4.55
N SER A 83 1.95 4.33 -5.57
CA SER A 83 0.50 4.26 -5.73
C SER A 83 -0.14 3.37 -4.68
N LEU A 84 -1.29 3.83 -4.19
CA LEU A 84 -2.16 3.13 -3.27
C LEU A 84 -3.61 3.31 -3.71
N PRO A 85 -4.54 2.40 -3.37
CA PRO A 85 -5.95 2.60 -3.61
C PRO A 85 -6.48 3.72 -2.73
N GLN A 86 -7.57 4.32 -3.18
CA GLN A 86 -8.04 5.59 -2.63
C GLN A 86 -8.24 5.53 -1.10
N GLY A 87 -7.57 6.45 -0.41
CA GLY A 87 -7.67 6.62 1.01
C GLY A 87 -6.76 5.70 1.82
N MET A 88 -6.06 4.75 1.21
CA MET A 88 -5.05 3.94 1.91
C MET A 88 -3.81 4.77 2.24
N GLU A 89 -3.50 5.78 1.43
CA GLU A 89 -2.41 6.72 1.66
C GLU A 89 -2.53 7.45 3.00
N LEU A 90 -3.75 7.64 3.52
CA LEU A 90 -4.02 8.33 4.78
C LEU A 90 -3.98 7.41 6.02
N LEU A 91 -3.79 6.10 5.83
CA LEU A 91 -3.67 5.19 6.96
C LEU A 91 -2.34 5.40 7.68
N ASN A 92 -2.33 5.17 8.99
CA ASN A 92 -1.07 5.03 9.71
C ASN A 92 -0.62 3.57 9.70
N MET A 93 0.69 3.37 9.84
CA MET A 93 1.32 2.05 9.74
C MET A 93 0.97 1.13 10.91
N GLY A 94 0.50 1.69 12.03
CA GLY A 94 -0.05 0.92 13.15
C GLY A 94 -1.26 0.05 12.77
N LEU A 95 -2.03 0.40 11.75
CA LEU A 95 -3.17 -0.41 11.30
C LEU A 95 -2.74 -1.74 10.70
N LEU A 96 -1.59 -1.80 10.02
CA LEU A 96 -1.07 -3.05 9.47
C LEU A 96 -0.59 -3.99 10.58
N ASN A 97 -0.07 -3.43 11.68
CA ASN A 97 0.22 -4.19 12.89
C ASN A 97 -1.04 -4.76 13.55
N GLU A 98 -2.12 -3.99 13.60
CA GLU A 98 -3.42 -4.47 14.09
C GLU A 98 -4.00 -5.55 13.18
N LEU A 99 -3.91 -5.39 11.86
CA LEU A 99 -4.34 -6.41 10.89
C LEU A 99 -3.59 -7.72 11.14
N LYS A 100 -2.25 -7.66 11.26
CA LYS A 100 -1.41 -8.83 11.57
C LYS A 100 -1.77 -9.49 12.89
N LYS A 101 -2.08 -8.71 13.91
CA LYS A 101 -2.35 -9.21 15.28
C LYS A 101 -3.75 -9.80 15.43
N TYR A 102 -4.76 -9.16 14.83
CA TYR A 102 -6.17 -9.50 15.08
C TYR A 102 -6.85 -10.20 13.91
N HIS A 103 -6.31 -10.09 12.69
CA HIS A 103 -6.88 -10.61 11.46
C HIS A 103 -5.77 -11.24 10.58
N TYR A 104 -5.09 -12.26 11.12
CA TYR A 104 -3.86 -12.80 10.55
C TYR A 104 -3.99 -13.33 9.11
N ASP A 105 -5.12 -13.95 8.75
CA ASP A 105 -5.32 -14.50 7.40
C ASP A 105 -5.48 -13.39 6.35
N ALA A 106 -6.19 -12.31 6.70
CA ALA A 106 -6.26 -11.10 5.88
C ALA A 106 -4.89 -10.42 5.74
N TRP A 107 -4.11 -10.37 6.83
CA TRP A 107 -2.71 -9.92 6.78
C TRP A 107 -1.85 -10.79 5.86
N LEU A 108 -1.94 -12.12 5.97
CA LEU A 108 -1.14 -13.04 5.14
C LEU A 108 -1.45 -12.87 3.66
N THR A 109 -2.73 -12.65 3.33
CA THR A 109 -3.18 -12.34 1.97
C THR A 109 -2.54 -11.06 1.44
N LEU A 110 -2.55 -9.99 2.25
CA LEU A 110 -1.93 -8.71 1.90
C LEU A 110 -0.39 -8.82 1.78
N ASP A 111 0.27 -9.43 2.75
CA ASP A 111 1.73 -9.62 2.79
C ASP A 111 2.21 -10.46 1.60
N THR A 112 1.46 -11.50 1.24
CA THR A 112 1.73 -12.31 0.05
C THR A 112 1.62 -11.46 -1.21
N PHE A 113 0.62 -10.59 -1.31
CA PHE A 113 0.47 -9.68 -2.45
C PHE A 113 1.62 -8.66 -2.53
N ILE A 114 2.01 -8.03 -1.42
CA ILE A 114 3.13 -7.07 -1.38
C ILE A 114 4.45 -7.74 -1.79
N LYS A 115 4.65 -9.00 -1.40
CA LYS A 115 5.83 -9.79 -1.74
C LYS A 115 5.73 -10.53 -3.08
N ALA A 116 4.59 -10.42 -3.78
CA ALA A 116 4.35 -11.13 -5.03
C ALA A 116 5.21 -10.58 -6.18
N GLU A 117 4.98 -11.10 -7.38
CA GLU A 117 5.81 -10.90 -8.56
C GLU A 117 5.90 -9.42 -9.01
N TRP A 118 7.11 -8.87 -9.00
CA TRP A 118 7.44 -7.50 -9.42
C TRP A 118 7.83 -7.41 -10.90
N ALA A 119 7.45 -8.39 -11.73
CA ALA A 119 7.95 -8.54 -13.10
C ALA A 119 7.74 -7.31 -13.99
N ILE A 120 6.59 -6.63 -13.87
CA ILE A 120 6.32 -5.39 -14.63
C ILE A 120 7.31 -4.29 -14.21
N VAL A 121 7.53 -4.10 -12.91
CA VAL A 121 8.43 -3.06 -12.41
C VAL A 121 9.88 -3.39 -12.78
N LEU A 122 10.30 -4.65 -12.65
CA LEU A 122 11.63 -5.11 -13.06
C LEU A 122 11.88 -4.85 -14.55
N LYS A 123 10.91 -5.17 -15.41
CA LYS A 123 10.97 -4.88 -16.85
C LYS A 123 11.13 -3.37 -17.11
N LEU A 124 10.33 -2.53 -16.46
CA LEU A 124 10.42 -1.08 -16.62
C LEU A 124 11.75 -0.51 -16.10
N LEU A 125 12.31 -1.07 -15.03
CA LEU A 125 13.64 -0.70 -14.52
C LEU A 125 14.74 -1.04 -15.53
N ASP A 126 14.67 -2.20 -16.19
CA ASP A 126 15.62 -2.55 -17.26
C ASP A 126 15.46 -1.65 -18.49
N GLU A 127 14.25 -1.29 -18.88
CA GLU A 127 14.01 -0.28 -19.93
C GLU A 127 14.59 1.09 -19.55
N CYS A 128 14.44 1.51 -18.28
CA CYS A 128 15.09 2.73 -17.77
C CYS A 128 16.61 2.68 -17.91
N LYS A 129 17.24 1.53 -17.61
CA LYS A 129 18.70 1.32 -17.77
C LYS A 129 19.13 1.42 -19.22
N GLN A 130 18.41 0.76 -20.13
CA GLN A 130 18.70 0.80 -21.57
C GLN A 130 18.61 2.23 -22.13
N GLN A 131 17.63 3.01 -21.65
CA GLN A 131 17.46 4.42 -21.99
C GLN A 131 18.39 5.37 -21.22
N LYS A 132 19.29 4.86 -20.37
CA LYS A 132 20.20 5.63 -19.50
C LYS A 132 19.50 6.66 -18.61
N ARG A 133 18.25 6.38 -18.21
CA ARG A 133 17.45 7.22 -17.30
C ARG A 133 17.77 6.97 -15.83
N ILE A 134 18.35 5.80 -15.53
CA ILE A 134 18.86 5.45 -14.20
C ILE A 134 20.29 4.93 -14.33
N ARG A 135 21.04 4.95 -13.22
CA ARG A 135 22.39 4.35 -13.14
C ARG A 135 22.33 2.85 -13.44
N ASN A 136 23.47 2.26 -13.77
CA ASN A 136 23.57 0.82 -13.94
C ASN A 136 23.44 0.11 -12.58
N ILE A 137 22.21 -0.25 -12.23
CA ILE A 137 21.85 -0.95 -10.99
C ILE A 137 21.39 -2.38 -11.30
N ASN A 138 21.33 -3.22 -10.25
CA ASN A 138 20.64 -4.50 -10.29
C ASN A 138 19.15 -4.28 -9.92
N PRO A 139 18.19 -4.49 -10.84
CA PRO A 139 16.76 -4.26 -10.58
C PRO A 139 16.20 -5.13 -9.45
N ASP A 140 16.62 -6.40 -9.37
CA ASP A 140 16.19 -7.29 -8.29
C ASP A 140 16.63 -6.75 -6.94
N LEU A 141 17.89 -6.34 -6.79
CA LEU A 141 18.39 -5.76 -5.54
C LEU A 141 17.63 -4.47 -5.18
N PHE A 142 17.32 -3.63 -6.16
CA PHE A 142 16.52 -2.43 -5.95
C PHE A 142 15.13 -2.75 -5.38
N ILE A 143 14.43 -3.74 -5.96
CA ILE A 143 13.13 -4.17 -5.46
C ILE A 143 13.24 -4.80 -4.06
N HIS A 144 14.27 -5.59 -3.80
CA HIS A 144 14.50 -6.14 -2.45
C HIS A 144 14.74 -5.04 -1.41
N MET A 145 15.47 -3.97 -1.76
CA MET A 145 15.65 -2.81 -0.89
C MET A 145 14.32 -2.11 -0.64
N TYR A 146 13.53 -1.87 -1.68
CA TYR A 146 12.20 -1.25 -1.56
C TYR A 146 11.26 -2.06 -0.66
N ILE A 147 11.12 -3.36 -0.90
CA ILE A 147 10.31 -4.27 -0.06
C ILE A 147 10.85 -4.32 1.37
N GLY A 148 12.17 -4.36 1.55
CA GLY A 148 12.82 -4.33 2.86
C GLY A 148 12.49 -3.07 3.65
N SER A 149 12.56 -1.90 3.01
CA SER A 149 12.19 -0.62 3.62
C SER A 149 10.72 -0.59 4.04
N ILE A 150 9.82 -1.10 3.20
CA ILE A 150 8.39 -1.20 3.52
C ILE A 150 8.15 -2.14 4.70
N ASN A 151 8.76 -3.32 4.68
CA ASN A 151 8.61 -4.32 5.75
C ASN A 151 9.03 -3.77 7.12
N GLN A 152 10.11 -2.98 7.16
CA GLN A 152 10.58 -2.37 8.42
C GLN A 152 9.55 -1.40 9.01
N VAL A 153 8.77 -0.73 8.17
CA VAL A 153 7.77 0.24 8.64
C VAL A 153 6.53 -0.46 9.23
N TYR A 154 6.29 -1.72 8.86
CA TYR A 154 5.26 -2.55 9.48
C TYR A 154 5.73 -3.24 10.76
N ASP A 155 6.97 -3.05 11.18
CA ASP A 155 7.46 -3.65 12.41
C ASP A 155 6.69 -3.07 13.62
N PRO A 156 6.15 -3.91 14.54
CA PRO A 156 5.54 -3.45 15.78
C PRO A 156 6.42 -2.51 16.60
N GLU A 157 7.74 -2.69 16.54
CA GLU A 157 8.74 -1.89 17.25
C GLU A 157 9.18 -0.65 16.45
N TYR A 158 8.59 -0.39 15.28
CA TYR A 158 8.91 0.79 14.48
C TYR A 158 8.57 2.09 15.25
N PRO A 159 9.57 2.93 15.59
CA PRO A 159 9.37 4.04 16.52
C PRO A 159 8.52 5.18 15.95
N LEU A 160 8.38 5.28 14.61
CA LEU A 160 7.68 6.37 13.93
C LEU A 160 6.32 5.94 13.34
N LYS A 161 5.81 4.76 13.71
CA LYS A 161 4.58 4.13 13.13
C LYS A 161 3.29 4.95 13.22
N HIS A 162 3.25 5.98 14.06
CA HIS A 162 2.10 6.87 14.24
C HIS A 162 2.38 8.32 13.79
N GLN A 163 3.60 8.61 13.33
CA GLN A 163 4.00 9.98 12.95
C GLN A 163 3.76 10.26 11.47
N PHE A 164 3.74 9.21 10.64
CA PHE A 164 3.60 9.33 9.20
C PHE A 164 2.46 8.46 8.69
N THR A 165 1.84 8.94 7.63
CA THR A 165 0.89 8.19 6.83
C THR A 165 1.60 7.22 5.89
N THR A 166 0.87 6.21 5.41
CA THR A 166 1.42 5.23 4.46
C THR A 166 1.92 5.88 3.18
N GLY A 167 1.21 6.90 2.67
CA GLY A 167 1.62 7.65 1.49
C GLY A 167 2.95 8.37 1.69
N GLU A 168 3.09 9.14 2.78
CA GLU A 168 4.32 9.90 3.08
C GLU A 168 5.54 8.98 3.19
N VAL A 169 5.37 7.81 3.81
CA VAL A 169 6.46 6.82 3.90
C VAL A 169 6.86 6.29 2.54
N LEU A 170 5.89 5.88 1.70
CA LEU A 170 6.21 5.34 0.36
C LEU A 170 6.87 6.40 -0.52
N GLU A 171 6.36 7.63 -0.49
CA GLU A 171 6.99 8.75 -1.19
C GLU A 171 8.42 8.98 -0.72
N SER A 172 8.66 8.97 0.59
CA SER A 172 10.01 9.12 1.16
C SER A 172 10.95 7.97 0.78
N ILE A 173 10.48 6.72 0.83
CA ILE A 173 11.28 5.55 0.40
C ILE A 173 11.64 5.67 -1.08
N VAL A 174 10.67 5.96 -1.95
CA VAL A 174 10.89 6.08 -3.39
C VAL A 174 11.79 7.27 -3.70
N ASP A 175 11.61 8.40 -3.02
CA ASP A 175 12.48 9.56 -3.12
C ASP A 175 13.94 9.18 -2.77
N VAL A 176 14.18 8.58 -1.61
CA VAL A 176 15.52 8.14 -1.19
C VAL A 176 16.10 7.08 -2.12
N LEU A 177 15.30 6.14 -2.64
CA LEU A 177 15.82 5.10 -3.54
C LEU A 177 16.17 5.64 -4.94
N PHE A 178 15.43 6.62 -5.45
CA PHE A 178 15.69 7.22 -6.76
C PHE A 178 16.67 8.38 -6.71
N ASN A 179 16.65 9.17 -5.64
CA ASN A 179 17.42 10.39 -5.47
C ASN A 179 18.56 10.25 -4.45
N GLY A 180 18.62 9.13 -3.72
CA GLY A 180 19.85 8.54 -3.18
C GLY A 180 20.82 9.49 -2.49
N ILE A 181 20.34 10.28 -1.52
CA ILE A 181 21.12 11.00 -0.48
C ILE A 181 22.24 11.94 -0.95
N THR A 182 22.25 12.42 -2.19
CA THR A 182 23.20 13.47 -2.59
C THR A 182 22.80 14.81 -1.99
N ALA A 183 23.63 15.37 -1.10
CA ALA A 183 23.89 16.80 -1.18
C ALA A 183 24.77 17.01 -2.42
N ASP A 184 24.43 17.97 -3.27
CA ASP A 184 25.42 18.47 -4.22
C ASP A 184 26.63 18.95 -3.39
N GLU A 185 27.80 18.34 -3.55
CA GLU A 185 29.05 18.94 -3.08
C GLU A 185 29.27 20.22 -3.89
N GLU A 186 29.13 21.35 -3.19
CA GLU A 186 29.65 22.69 -3.49
C GLU A 186 29.29 23.29 -4.85
N ALA A 187 28.05 23.79 -4.99
CA ALA A 187 27.80 24.97 -5.80
C ALA A 187 28.02 26.23 -4.93
N ASP A 188 29.30 26.53 -4.65
CA ASP A 188 29.86 27.89 -4.67
C ASP A 188 31.32 27.83 -4.19
N ALA A 189 32.20 27.36 -5.09
CA ALA A 189 33.53 27.92 -5.15
C ALA A 189 33.39 29.40 -5.56
N THR A 190 33.33 30.30 -4.58
CA THR A 190 33.67 31.72 -4.77
C THR A 190 34.63 32.19 -3.69
#